data_AF-A0A183INA3-F1
#
_entry.id   AF-A0A183INA3-F1
#
_cell.length_a   1.000
_cell.length_b   1.000
_cell.length_c   1.000
_cell.angle_alpha   90.00
_cell.angle_beta   90.00
_cell.angle_gamma   90.00
#
_symmetry.space_group_name_H-M   'P 1'
#
loop_
_entity.id
_entity.type
_entity.pdbx_description
1 polymer ?
#
loop_
_entity_poly.entity_id
_entity_poly.type
_entity_poly.pdbx_seq_one_letter_code
_entity_poly.pdbx_strand_id
1 'polypeptide(L)'
;MAELSRSLIDAANFAALKHSTQRRKDPDATPYINHPIGVAHILCVEGLVCDPVVLQAALLHDTVEDTATTPDEIEQRFGAHVRAVVEEVTDDKSLSSIERKLRQVQNAALWSYQAKLVCLADKLYNVRDAVRQTPFPELI
;
A
#
# COMPACT_ATOMS: atom_id res chain seq x y z
N MET A 1 -18.41 -6.58 13.98
CA MET A 1 -17.12 -6.62 14.69
C MET A 1 -16.29 -7.84 14.32
N ALA A 2 -16.72 -9.07 14.59
CA ALA A 2 -15.93 -10.28 14.30
C ALA A 2 -15.54 -10.44 12.81
N GLU A 3 -16.46 -10.09 11.91
CA GLU A 3 -16.24 -10.19 10.45
C GLU A 3 -15.24 -9.15 9.94
N LEU A 4 -15.31 -7.91 10.44
CA LEU A 4 -14.35 -6.84 10.15
C LEU A 4 -12.95 -7.20 10.63
N SER A 5 -12.81 -7.68 11.87
CA SER A 5 -11.51 -8.08 12.40
C SER A 5 -10.92 -9.23 11.59
N ARG A 6 -11.74 -10.21 11.19
CA ARG A 6 -11.30 -11.33 10.35
C ARG A 6 -10.81 -10.85 8.98
N SER A 7 -11.53 -9.95 8.33
CA SER A 7 -11.19 -9.48 6.99
C SER A 7 -9.89 -8.66 6.96
N LEU A 8 -9.62 -7.89 8.01
CA LEU A 8 -8.36 -7.15 8.17
C LEU A 8 -7.18 -8.08 8.50
N ILE A 9 -7.38 -9.07 9.37
CA ILE A 9 -6.35 -10.06 9.70
C ILE A 9 -5.97 -10.87 8.47
N ASP A 10 -6.94 -11.27 7.63
CA ASP A 10 -6.66 -12.00 6.39
C ASP A 10 -5.88 -11.16 5.38
N ALA A 11 -6.24 -9.88 5.20
CA ALA A 11 -5.50 -8.96 4.34
C ALA A 11 -4.05 -8.76 4.83
N ALA A 12 -3.86 -8.55 6.13
CA ALA A 12 -2.53 -8.40 6.72
C ALA A 12 -1.68 -9.66 6.57
N ASN A 13 -2.25 -10.84 6.83
CA ASN A 13 -1.56 -12.12 6.66
C ASN A 13 -1.17 -12.36 5.18
N PHE A 14 -2.07 -12.06 4.25
CA PHE A 14 -1.78 -12.18 2.82
C PHE A 14 -0.63 -11.26 2.39
N ALA A 15 -0.69 -9.98 2.76
CA ALA A 15 0.38 -9.03 2.48
C ALA A 15 1.71 -9.52 3.07
N ALA A 16 1.70 -10.04 4.31
CA ALA A 16 2.89 -10.56 4.97
C ALA A 16 3.52 -11.73 4.20
N LEU A 17 2.70 -12.64 3.68
CA LEU A 17 3.16 -13.78 2.88
C LEU A 17 3.74 -13.31 1.53
N LYS A 18 3.05 -12.41 0.83
CA LYS A 18 3.48 -11.90 -0.49
C LYS A 18 4.77 -11.08 -0.41
N HIS A 19 4.94 -10.28 0.65
CA HIS A 19 6.13 -9.47 0.89
C HIS A 19 7.18 -10.15 1.80
N SER A 20 7.08 -11.46 2.05
CA SER A 20 7.90 -12.18 3.04
C SER A 20 9.42 -12.07 2.83
N THR A 21 9.86 -12.00 1.57
CA THR A 21 11.27 -11.85 1.19
C THR A 21 11.69 -10.40 0.96
N GLN A 22 10.74 -9.47 0.91
CA GLN A 22 11.03 -8.07 0.62
C GLN A 22 11.47 -7.32 1.87
N ARG A 23 12.34 -6.33 1.66
CA ARG A 23 12.87 -5.44 2.71
C ARG A 23 12.75 -4.00 2.26
N ARG A 24 12.62 -3.12 3.25
CA ARG A 24 12.72 -1.67 3.10
C ARG A 24 14.18 -1.29 2.82
N LYS A 25 14.38 -0.07 2.32
CA LYS A 25 15.69 0.44 1.87
C LYS A 25 16.44 1.21 2.95
N ASP A 26 15.99 1.09 4.19
CA ASP A 26 16.63 1.62 5.39
C ASP A 26 17.86 0.78 5.77
N PRO A 27 18.79 1.33 6.58
CA PRO A 27 20.00 0.63 7.01
C PRO A 27 19.78 -0.73 7.67
N ASP A 28 18.68 -0.90 8.39
CA ASP A 28 18.35 -2.12 9.12
C ASP A 28 17.66 -3.17 8.22
N ALA A 29 17.41 -2.83 6.95
CA ALA A 29 16.65 -3.62 6.00
C ALA A 29 15.37 -4.15 6.65
N THR A 30 14.53 -3.24 7.16
CA THR A 30 13.32 -3.60 7.90
C THR A 30 12.38 -4.45 7.02
N PRO A 31 11.68 -5.49 7.53
CA PRO A 31 10.72 -6.27 6.74
C PRO A 31 9.67 -5.39 6.05
N TYR A 32 9.44 -5.62 4.75
CA TYR A 32 8.59 -4.72 3.95
C TYR A 32 7.15 -4.64 4.46
N ILE A 33 6.62 -5.73 5.04
CA ILE A 33 5.28 -5.77 5.65
C ILE A 33 5.03 -4.67 6.70
N ASN A 34 6.09 -4.14 7.34
CA ASN A 34 5.96 -3.04 8.28
C ASN A 34 5.40 -1.77 7.61
N HIS A 35 5.66 -1.57 6.31
CA HIS A 35 5.14 -0.44 5.56
C HIS A 35 3.63 -0.52 5.33
N PRO A 36 3.05 -1.54 4.66
CA PRO A 36 1.60 -1.62 4.52
C PRO A 36 0.84 -1.58 5.85
N ILE A 37 1.36 -2.21 6.91
CA ILE A 37 0.79 -2.11 8.26
C ILE A 37 0.83 -0.67 8.77
N GLY A 38 1.97 0.01 8.59
CA GLY A 38 2.14 1.41 8.99
C GLY A 38 1.23 2.38 8.24
N VAL A 39 1.01 2.17 6.94
CA VAL A 39 0.06 2.94 6.12
C VAL A 39 -1.37 2.74 6.64
N ALA A 40 -1.79 1.50 6.87
CA ALA A 40 -3.10 1.20 7.45
C ALA A 40 -3.27 1.78 8.87
N HIS A 41 -2.19 1.77 9.67
CA HIS A 41 -2.18 2.39 11.00
C HIS A 41 -2.38 3.91 10.93
N ILE A 42 -1.67 4.61 10.04
CA ILE A 42 -1.85 6.05 9.81
C ILE A 42 -3.32 6.35 9.48
N LEU A 43 -3.92 5.60 8.55
CA LEU A 43 -5.32 5.79 8.16
C LEU A 43 -6.28 5.58 9.34
N CYS A 44 -6.11 4.48 10.07
CA CYS A 44 -7.02 4.11 11.16
C CYS A 44 -6.88 5.05 12.38
N VAL A 45 -5.64 5.31 12.82
CA VAL A 45 -5.37 5.97 14.11
C VAL A 45 -5.29 7.48 13.98
N GLU A 46 -4.66 7.99 12.92
CA GLU A 46 -4.49 9.43 12.71
C GLU A 46 -5.57 10.00 11.77
N GLY A 47 -5.88 9.27 10.69
CA GLY A 47 -6.89 9.63 9.71
C GLY A 47 -8.33 9.32 10.14
N LEU A 48 -8.52 8.60 11.25
CA LEU A 48 -9.83 8.15 11.77
C LEU A 48 -10.67 7.41 10.71
N VAL A 49 -10.00 6.73 9.78
CA VAL A 49 -10.64 5.97 8.71
C VAL A 49 -11.07 4.61 9.26
N CYS A 50 -12.38 4.36 9.26
CA CYS A 50 -12.97 3.10 9.70
C CYS A 50 -13.51 2.24 8.54
N ASP A 51 -13.33 2.67 7.29
CA ASP A 51 -13.80 1.94 6.11
C ASP A 51 -12.95 0.67 5.88
N PRO A 52 -13.54 -0.54 5.97
CA PRO A 52 -12.82 -1.79 5.73
C PRO A 52 -12.14 -1.85 4.37
N VAL A 53 -12.78 -1.33 3.32
CA VAL A 53 -12.24 -1.39 1.96
C VAL A 53 -10.94 -0.59 1.88
N VAL A 54 -10.92 0.61 2.46
CA VAL A 54 -9.74 1.48 2.49
C VAL A 54 -8.62 0.85 3.31
N LEU A 55 -8.93 0.30 4.48
CA LEU A 55 -7.92 -0.32 5.35
C LEU A 55 -7.34 -1.60 4.76
N GLN A 56 -8.18 -2.44 4.11
CA GLN A 56 -7.71 -3.61 3.37
C GLN A 56 -6.85 -3.19 2.17
N ALA A 57 -7.30 -2.22 1.37
CA ALA A 57 -6.52 -1.71 0.25
C ALA A 57 -5.17 -1.14 0.70
N ALA A 58 -5.11 -0.44 1.84
CA ALA A 58 -3.86 0.05 2.41
C ALA A 58 -2.90 -1.09 2.79
N LEU A 59 -3.40 -2.19 3.35
CA LEU A 59 -2.58 -3.38 3.64
C LEU A 59 -2.08 -4.07 2.37
N LEU A 60 -2.80 -3.92 1.25
CA LEU A 60 -2.58 -4.65 0.01
C LEU A 60 -1.98 -3.81 -1.13
N HIS A 61 -1.80 -2.50 -0.94
CA HIS A 61 -1.57 -1.55 -2.03
C HIS A 61 -0.35 -1.89 -2.91
N ASP A 62 0.73 -2.39 -2.31
CA ASP A 62 1.95 -2.77 -3.04
C ASP A 62 1.97 -4.24 -3.52
N THR A 63 0.95 -5.03 -3.20
CA THR A 63 0.99 -6.48 -3.49
C THR A 63 0.96 -6.74 -4.99
N VAL A 64 0.09 -6.07 -5.75
CA VAL A 64 0.05 -6.20 -7.22
C VAL A 64 1.27 -5.55 -7.86
N GLU A 65 1.73 -4.45 -7.28
CA GLU A 65 2.85 -3.67 -7.82
C GLU A 65 4.21 -4.41 -7.71
N ASP A 66 4.50 -4.98 -6.54
CA ASP A 66 5.84 -5.46 -6.19
C ASP A 66 5.93 -6.98 -6.03
N THR A 67 4.84 -7.73 -6.16
CA THR A 67 4.82 -9.19 -5.98
C THR A 67 4.19 -9.89 -7.18
N ALA A 68 4.12 -11.22 -7.15
CA ALA A 68 3.44 -12.01 -8.19
C ALA A 68 1.90 -12.03 -8.05
N THR A 69 1.33 -11.10 -7.28
CA THR A 69 -0.12 -11.02 -7.03
C THR A 69 -0.83 -10.39 -8.22
N THR A 70 -2.00 -10.93 -8.59
CA THR A 70 -2.82 -10.38 -9.69
C THR A 70 -4.04 -9.64 -9.15
N PRO A 71 -4.62 -8.69 -9.90
CA PRO A 71 -5.89 -8.06 -9.54
C PRO A 71 -7.02 -9.08 -9.34
N ASP A 72 -7.07 -10.13 -10.17
CA ASP A 72 -8.07 -11.20 -10.04
C ASP A 72 -7.92 -11.96 -8.71
N GLU A 73 -6.69 -12.19 -8.24
CA GLU A 73 -6.44 -12.80 -6.93
C GLU A 73 -6.96 -11.91 -5.79
N ILE A 74 -6.80 -10.59 -5.91
CA ILE A 74 -7.35 -9.62 -4.95
C ILE A 74 -8.88 -9.64 -4.98
N GLU A 75 -9.50 -9.63 -6.16
CA GLU A 75 -10.96 -9.64 -6.28
C GLU A 75 -11.57 -10.91 -5.71
N GLN A 76 -10.99 -12.08 -6.00
CA GLN A 76 -11.49 -13.36 -5.51
C GLN A 76 -11.45 -13.47 -3.97
N ARG A 77 -10.42 -12.90 -3.33
CA ARG A 77 -10.22 -13.01 -1.88
C ARG A 77 -10.85 -11.87 -1.09
N PHE A 78 -10.80 -10.64 -1.61
CA PHE A 78 -11.15 -9.42 -0.88
C PHE A 78 -12.30 -8.62 -1.53
N GLY A 79 -12.73 -9.02 -2.73
CA GLY A 79 -13.85 -8.42 -3.44
C GLY A 79 -13.48 -7.27 -4.38
N ALA A 80 -14.40 -6.97 -5.29
CA ALA A 80 -14.19 -6.01 -6.38
C ALA A 80 -13.89 -4.58 -5.90
N HIS A 81 -14.45 -4.15 -4.76
CA HIS A 81 -14.20 -2.81 -4.22
C HIS A 81 -12.75 -2.64 -3.75
N VAL A 82 -12.19 -3.66 -3.08
CA VAL A 82 -10.78 -3.64 -2.65
C VAL A 82 -9.86 -3.69 -3.86
N ARG A 83 -10.16 -4.58 -4.81
CA ARG A 83 -9.44 -4.68 -6.08
C ARG A 83 -9.38 -3.32 -6.81
N ALA A 84 -10.52 -2.64 -6.95
CA ALA A 84 -10.58 -1.35 -7.63
C ALA A 84 -9.64 -0.31 -6.98
N VAL A 85 -9.66 -0.19 -5.65
CA VAL A 85 -8.77 0.75 -4.95
C VAL A 85 -7.30 0.37 -5.10
N VAL A 86 -6.97 -0.93 -5.01
CA VAL A 86 -5.58 -1.42 -5.19
C VAL A 86 -5.09 -1.14 -6.60
N GLU A 87 -5.90 -1.36 -7.63
CA GLU A 87 -5.55 -1.04 -9.02
C GLU A 87 -5.32 0.45 -9.25
N GLU A 88 -6.12 1.33 -8.64
CA GLU A 88 -5.95 2.78 -8.77
C GLU A 88 -4.60 3.28 -8.22
N VAL A 89 -4.08 2.62 -7.18
CA VAL A 89 -2.83 3.00 -6.50
C VAL A 89 -1.63 2.15 -6.92
N THR A 90 -1.81 1.20 -7.83
CA THR A 90 -0.72 0.38 -8.40
C THR A 90 -0.07 1.13 -9.56
N ASP A 91 1.24 1.36 -9.49
CA ASP A 91 1.97 1.94 -10.61
C ASP A 91 2.27 0.91 -11.72
N ASP A 92 2.33 1.42 -12.96
CA ASP A 92 2.81 0.67 -14.13
C ASP A 92 4.35 0.52 -14.09
N LYS A 93 4.83 -0.66 -13.68
CA LYS A 93 6.26 -1.00 -13.60
C LYS A 93 6.98 -1.05 -14.96
N SER A 94 6.28 -0.99 -16.09
CA SER A 94 6.91 -0.90 -17.41
C SER A 94 7.52 0.49 -17.68
N LEU A 95 7.11 1.51 -16.92
CA LEU A 95 7.57 2.89 -17.05
C LEU A 95 8.77 3.19 -16.15
N SER A 96 9.51 4.24 -16.47
CA SER A 96 10.57 4.74 -15.59
C SER A 96 10.02 5.33 -14.28
N SER A 97 10.87 5.41 -13.25
CA SER A 97 10.50 5.99 -11.94
C SER A 97 9.98 7.43 -12.06
N ILE A 98 10.57 8.23 -12.95
CA ILE A 98 10.14 9.62 -13.18
C ILE A 98 8.76 9.66 -13.83
N GLU A 99 8.50 8.81 -14.83
CA GLU A 99 7.20 8.74 -15.50
C GLU A 99 6.10 8.26 -14.56
N ARG A 100 6.37 7.28 -13.70
CA ARG A 100 5.40 6.81 -12.69
C ARG A 100 5.03 7.94 -11.73
N LYS A 101 6.02 8.66 -11.19
CA LYS A 101 5.79 9.82 -10.32
C LYS A 101 5.00 10.93 -11.01
N LEU A 102 5.31 11.21 -12.27
CA LEU A 102 4.58 12.21 -13.05
C LEU A 102 3.11 11.80 -13.25
N ARG A 103 2.86 10.53 -13.56
CA ARG A 103 1.49 9.99 -13.69
C ARG A 103 0.72 10.06 -12.39
N GLN A 104 1.33 9.74 -11.24
CA GLN A 104 0.68 9.90 -9.93
C GLN A 104 0.19 11.33 -9.72
N VAL A 105 1.00 12.34 -10.05
CA VAL A 105 0.60 13.76 -9.92
C VAL A 105 -0.53 14.12 -10.89
N GLN A 106 -0.45 13.67 -12.14
CA GLN A 106 -1.47 13.96 -13.17
C GLN A 106 -2.81 13.29 -12.85
N ASN A 107 -2.78 12.06 -12.36
CA ASN A 107 -3.97 11.26 -12.10
C ASN A 107 -4.55 11.50 -10.69
N ALA A 108 -3.82 12.17 -9.80
CA ALA A 108 -4.23 12.38 -8.41
C ALA A 108 -5.64 12.97 -8.28
N ALA A 109 -6.05 13.86 -9.19
CA ALA A 109 -7.39 14.45 -9.18
C ALA A 109 -8.49 13.46 -9.55
N LEU A 110 -8.17 12.48 -10.41
CA LEU A 110 -9.09 11.50 -10.99
C LEU A 110 -9.35 10.31 -10.07
N TRP A 111 -8.43 10.03 -9.15
CA TRP A 111 -8.58 8.95 -8.18
C TRP A 111 -9.83 9.08 -7.32
N SER A 112 -10.40 7.93 -6.97
CA SER A 112 -11.47 7.80 -5.98
C SER A 112 -11.04 8.38 -4.63
N TYR A 113 -12.02 8.71 -3.79
CA TYR A 113 -11.74 9.20 -2.45
C TYR A 113 -10.94 8.17 -1.64
N GLN A 114 -11.28 6.89 -1.77
CA GLN A 114 -10.58 5.78 -1.14
C GLN A 114 -9.11 5.69 -1.59
N ALA A 115 -8.84 5.74 -2.90
CA ALA A 115 -7.48 5.69 -3.42
C ALA A 115 -6.64 6.90 -2.99
N LYS A 116 -7.25 8.10 -2.95
CA LYS A 116 -6.60 9.31 -2.41
C LYS A 116 -6.18 9.14 -0.95
N LEU A 117 -7.01 8.55 -0.11
CA LEU A 117 -6.67 8.27 1.29
C LEU A 117 -5.44 7.36 1.38
N VAL A 118 -5.46 6.23 0.67
CA VAL A 118 -4.34 5.27 0.66
C VAL A 118 -3.05 5.95 0.18
N CYS A 119 -3.10 6.69 -0.93
CA CYS A 119 -1.94 7.38 -1.46
C CYS A 119 -1.38 8.44 -0.50
N LEU A 120 -2.24 9.25 0.14
CA LEU A 120 -1.80 10.25 1.11
C LEU A 120 -1.09 9.60 2.32
N ALA A 121 -1.64 8.49 2.83
CA ALA A 121 -1.04 7.77 3.95
C ALA A 121 0.29 7.10 3.56
N ASP A 122 0.38 6.52 2.36
CA ASP A 122 1.62 5.97 1.81
C ASP A 122 2.72 7.05 1.73
N LYS A 123 2.40 8.21 1.14
CA LYS A 123 3.35 9.32 1.05
C LYS A 123 3.75 9.84 2.42
N LEU A 124 2.82 9.97 3.36
CA LEU A 124 3.12 10.37 4.73
C LEU A 124 4.04 9.37 5.44
N TYR A 125 3.78 8.07 5.29
CA TYR A 125 4.62 7.02 5.87
C TYR A 125 6.06 7.11 5.33
N ASN A 126 6.21 7.19 4.01
CA ASN A 126 7.51 7.24 3.35
C ASN A 126 8.31 8.51 3.69
N VAL A 127 7.64 9.67 3.81
CA VAL A 127 8.30 10.91 4.26
C VAL A 127 8.79 10.78 5.71
N ARG A 128 7.98 10.21 6.61
CA ARG A 128 8.40 9.97 8.00
C ARG A 128 9.56 9.00 8.10
N ASP A 129 9.57 7.96 7.27
CA ASP A 129 10.66 6.98 7.22
C ASP A 129 11.97 7.62 6.76
N ALA A 130 11.92 8.41 5.67
CA ALA A 130 13.08 9.14 5.14
C ALA A 130 13.67 10.17 6.12
N VAL A 131 12.82 10.80 6.95
CA VAL A 131 13.27 11.70 8.02
C VAL A 131 13.91 10.94 9.18
N ARG A 132 13.42 9.74 9.50
CA ARG A 132 13.95 8.91 10.59
C ARG A 132 15.30 8.31 10.22
N GLN A 133 15.41 7.74 9.03
CA GLN A 133 16.62 7.12 8.51
C GLN A 133 16.69 7.39 7.01
N THR A 134 17.78 8.03 6.57
CA THR A 134 18.02 8.23 5.15
C THR A 134 18.21 6.86 4.48
N PRO A 135 17.46 6.54 3.41
CA PRO A 135 17.65 5.29 2.68
C PRO A 135 19.06 5.21 2.10
N PHE A 136 19.56 4.00 1.82
CA PHE A 136 20.86 3.85 1.15
C PHE A 136 20.88 4.65 -0.16
N PRO A 137 21.85 5.57 -0.37
CA PRO A 137 21.91 6.41 -1.57
C PRO A 137 21.93 5.59 -2.87
N GLU A 138 22.48 4.39 -2.83
CA GLU A 138 22.60 3.46 -3.96
C GLU A 138 21.29 2.74 -4.32
N LEU A 139 20.27 2.81 -3.46
CA LEU A 139 18.98 2.12 -3.62
C LEU A 139 17.82 3.06 -3.99
N ILE A 140 18.04 4.38 -4.13
CA ILE A 140 16.99 5.39 -4.40
C ILE A 140 16.77 5.60 -5.90
#